data_AF-A0A4R3NPQ4-F1
#
_entry.id   AF-A0A4R3NPQ4-F1
#
_cell.length_a   1.000
_cell.length_b   1.000
_cell.length_c   1.000
_cell.angle_alpha   90.00
_cell.angle_beta   90.00
_cell.angle_gamma   90.00
#
_symmetry.space_group_name_H-M   'P 1'
#
loop_
_entity.id
_entity.type
_entity.pdbx_description
1 polymer ?
#
loop_
_entity_poly.entity_id
_entity_poly.type
_entity_poly.pdbx_seq_one_letter_code
_entity_poly.pdbx_strand_id
1 'polypeptide(L)'
;MKARLSSKDMLAESRKICLQTGMEYFCTLAKQTAGGPVALAKAIGNVSPQAVSQWKRVPAGRVLQVERIVSISRHDLRPDIYGHHSSELEAE
;
A
#
# COMPACT_ATOMS: atom_id res chain seq x y z
N MET A 1 -17.89 11.32 9.56
CA MET A 1 -17.23 11.53 8.25
C MET A 1 -16.33 10.33 7.96
N LYS A 2 -16.88 9.27 7.37
CA LYS A 2 -16.15 8.07 6.95
C LYS A 2 -15.95 8.16 5.44
N ALA A 3 -14.70 8.20 4.96
CA ALA A 3 -14.44 8.05 3.54
C ALA A 3 -14.83 6.62 3.15
N ARG A 4 -16.00 6.48 2.51
CA ARG A 4 -16.48 5.25 1.89
C ARG A 4 -15.73 5.15 0.57
N LEU A 5 -14.68 4.33 0.50
CA LEU A 5 -14.03 4.03 -0.77
C LEU A 5 -15.05 3.31 -1.65
N SER A 6 -15.37 3.92 -2.79
CA SER A 6 -16.48 3.55 -3.67
C SER A 6 -16.09 2.37 -4.55
N SER A 7 -16.94 1.34 -4.63
CA SER A 7 -16.69 0.09 -5.39
C SER A 7 -16.43 0.27 -6.89
N LYS A 8 -16.58 1.47 -7.44
CA LYS A 8 -16.39 1.76 -8.87
C LYS A 8 -14.92 1.99 -9.26
N ASP A 9 -14.09 2.51 -8.34
CA ASP A 9 -12.68 2.82 -8.61
C ASP A 9 -11.80 1.56 -8.69
N MET A 10 -12.25 0.44 -8.09
CA MET A 10 -11.55 -0.84 -8.09
C MET A 10 -11.46 -1.49 -9.50
N LEU A 11 -12.43 -1.22 -10.38
CA LEU A 11 -12.48 -1.80 -11.74
C LEU A 11 -11.78 -0.95 -12.80
N ALA A 12 -11.60 0.36 -12.57
CA ALA A 12 -10.86 1.24 -13.48
C ALA A 12 -9.33 1.03 -13.37
N GLU A 13 -8.85 0.64 -12.19
CA GLU A 13 -7.44 0.39 -11.90
C GLU A 13 -6.93 -0.92 -12.54
N SER A 14 -7.81 -1.90 -12.75
CA SER A 14 -7.49 -3.22 -13.33
C SER A 14 -6.90 -3.16 -14.75
N ARG A 15 -7.15 -2.09 -15.53
CA ARG A 15 -6.59 -1.92 -16.89
C ARG A 15 -5.29 -1.12 -16.95
N LYS A 16 -4.90 -0.45 -15.86
CA LYS A 16 -3.72 0.42 -15.81
C LYS A 16 -2.52 -0.20 -15.06
N ILE A 17 -2.72 -1.36 -14.45
CA ILE A 17 -1.71 -2.11 -13.68
C ILE A 17 -0.57 -2.69 -14.56
N CYS A 18 -0.75 -2.82 -15.88
CA CYS A 18 0.11 -3.68 -16.68
C CYS A 18 1.40 -3.05 -17.25
N LEU A 19 1.60 -1.71 -17.29
CA LEU A 19 2.71 -1.17 -18.11
C LEU A 19 3.69 -0.16 -17.50
N GLN A 20 3.56 0.38 -16.27
CA GLN A 20 4.66 1.27 -15.81
C GLN A 20 4.92 1.54 -14.32
N THR A 21 4.25 0.96 -13.30
CA THR A 21 4.42 1.53 -11.93
C THR A 21 4.18 0.57 -10.76
N GLY A 22 4.82 -0.60 -10.77
CA GLY A 22 4.53 -1.69 -9.82
C GLY A 22 4.70 -1.39 -8.32
N MET A 23 5.57 -0.46 -7.89
CA MET A 23 5.81 -0.18 -6.46
C MET A 23 5.21 1.14 -5.97
N GLU A 24 5.22 2.18 -6.80
CA GLU A 24 4.72 3.50 -6.43
C GLU A 24 3.19 3.49 -6.29
N TYR A 25 2.54 2.60 -7.04
CA TYR A 25 1.11 2.31 -6.94
C TYR A 25 0.71 1.93 -5.51
N PHE A 26 1.38 0.96 -4.90
CA PHE A 26 1.04 0.53 -3.54
C PHE A 26 1.28 1.61 -2.49
N CYS A 27 2.25 2.50 -2.70
CA CYS A 27 2.44 3.63 -1.81
C CYS A 27 1.27 4.63 -1.90
N THR A 28 0.74 4.85 -3.10
CA THR A 28 -0.42 5.71 -3.32
C THR A 28 -1.69 5.08 -2.78
N LEU A 29 -1.88 3.78 -3.03
CA LEU A 29 -2.98 2.99 -2.49
C LEU A 29 -2.98 3.03 -0.96
N ALA A 30 -1.82 2.82 -0.33
CA ALA A 30 -1.69 2.90 1.12
C ALA A 30 -2.10 4.29 1.66
N LYS A 31 -1.72 5.38 0.97
CA LYS A 31 -2.14 6.74 1.34
C LYS A 31 -3.66 6.89 1.21
N GLN A 32 -4.28 6.37 0.15
CA GLN A 32 -5.73 6.48 -0.05
C GLN A 32 -6.52 5.65 0.97
N THR A 33 -6.12 4.39 1.19
CA THR A 33 -6.75 3.48 2.16
C THR A 33 -6.69 4.02 3.59
N ALA A 34 -5.55 4.64 3.96
CA ALA A 34 -5.39 5.26 5.27
C ALA A 34 -6.16 6.60 5.44
N GLY A 35 -6.75 7.15 4.38
CA GLY A 35 -7.43 8.46 4.43
C GLY A 35 -6.51 9.67 4.24
N GLY A 36 -5.37 9.46 3.60
CA GLY A 36 -4.40 10.48 3.21
C GLY A 36 -3.02 10.33 3.89
N PRO A 37 -2.02 11.10 3.43
CA PRO A 37 -0.65 11.02 3.97
C PRO A 37 -0.56 11.45 5.44
N VAL A 38 -1.44 12.36 5.88
CA VAL A 38 -1.48 12.82 7.28
C VAL A 38 -2.06 11.76 8.21
N ALA A 39 -3.12 11.08 7.79
CA ALA A 39 -3.72 10.00 8.56
C ALA A 39 -2.77 8.80 8.67
N LEU A 40 -2.10 8.45 7.56
CA LEU A 40 -1.08 7.41 7.54
C LEU A 40 0.12 7.75 8.45
N ALA A 41 0.61 8.99 8.39
CA ALA A 41 1.70 9.46 9.26
C ALA A 41 1.33 9.37 10.75
N LYS A 42 0.12 9.80 11.11
CA LYS A 42 -0.40 9.71 12.49
C LYS A 42 -0.55 8.27 12.96
N ALA A 43 -1.04 7.38 12.10
CA ALA A 43 -1.21 5.96 12.43
C ALA A 43 0.14 5.24 12.63
N ILE A 44 1.18 5.64 11.90
CA ILE A 44 2.55 5.11 12.08
C ILE A 44 3.25 5.74 13.30
N GLY A 45 2.89 6.97 13.65
CA GLY A 45 3.35 7.67 14.88
C GLY A 45 4.79 8.20 14.84
N ASN A 46 5.64 7.73 13.92
CA ASN A 46 7.08 8.07 13.88
C ASN A 46 7.56 8.56 12.50
N VAL A 47 6.69 9.24 11.74
CA VAL A 47 6.97 9.77 10.40
C VAL A 47 6.23 11.10 10.21
N SER A 48 6.92 12.09 9.63
CA SER A 48 6.26 13.35 9.23
C SER A 48 5.33 13.11 8.02
N PRO A 49 4.16 13.77 7.96
CA PRO A 49 3.30 13.73 6.79
C PRO A 49 4.00 14.18 5.49
N GLN A 50 4.98 15.09 5.56
CA GLN A 50 5.80 15.43 4.40
C GLN A 50 6.64 14.24 3.93
N ALA A 51 7.24 13.49 4.85
CA ALA A 51 8.02 12.30 4.49
C ALA A 51 7.12 11.25 3.83
N VAL A 52 5.93 10.99 4.38
CA VAL A 52 4.95 10.08 3.75
C VAL A 52 4.54 10.54 2.36
N SER A 53 4.33 11.84 2.16
CA SER A 53 4.01 12.39 0.83
C SER A 53 5.10 12.07 -0.20
N GLN A 54 6.36 12.24 0.20
CA GLN A 54 7.55 11.99 -0.63
C GLN A 54 7.89 10.50 -0.83
N TRP A 55 7.18 9.57 -0.18
CA TRP A 55 7.42 8.16 -0.39
C TRP A 55 7.05 7.75 -1.83
N LYS A 56 8.07 7.39 -2.58
CA LYS A 56 7.98 6.64 -3.85
C LYS A 56 7.93 5.12 -3.61
N ARG A 57 8.47 4.67 -2.48
CA ARG A 57 8.48 3.29 -2.01
C ARG A 57 8.31 3.24 -0.50
N VAL A 58 7.74 2.16 0.03
CA VAL A 58 7.61 1.96 1.48
C VAL A 58 8.96 1.54 2.07
N PRO A 59 9.45 2.20 3.13
CA PRO A 59 10.70 1.82 3.79
C PRO A 59 10.58 0.44 4.46
N ALA A 60 11.63 -0.40 4.34
CA ALA A 60 11.66 -1.77 4.88
C ALA A 60 11.17 -1.87 6.33
N GLY A 61 11.72 -1.02 7.21
CA GLY A 61 11.43 -1.03 8.64
C GLY A 61 10.01 -0.58 9.00
N ARG A 62 9.22 -0.09 8.04
CA ARG A 62 7.86 0.39 8.25
C ARG A 62 6.81 -0.42 7.50
N VAL A 63 7.22 -1.40 6.68
CA VAL A 63 6.30 -2.25 5.91
C VAL A 63 5.29 -2.95 6.83
N LEU A 64 5.74 -3.51 7.96
CA LEU A 64 4.85 -4.19 8.92
C LEU A 64 3.84 -3.24 9.57
N GLN A 65 4.21 -1.98 9.79
CA GLN A 65 3.29 -0.98 10.34
C GLN A 65 2.25 -0.58 9.30
N VAL A 66 2.69 -0.36 8.05
CA VAL A 66 1.80 -0.05 6.93
C VAL A 66 0.83 -1.20 6.68
N GLU A 67 1.33 -2.45 6.62
CA GLU A 67 0.51 -3.68 6.49
C GLU A 67 -0.62 -3.72 7.51
N ARG A 68 -0.36 -3.42 8.79
CA ARG A 68 -1.39 -3.40 9.84
C ARG A 68 -2.45 -2.31 9.66
N ILE A 69 -2.08 -1.18 9.04
CA ILE A 69 -2.98 -0.03 8.87
C ILE A 69 -3.84 -0.18 7.62
N VAL A 70 -3.23 -0.58 6.49
CA VAL A 70 -3.90 -0.64 5.18
C VAL A 70 -4.29 -2.05 4.75
N SER A 71 -3.86 -3.08 5.49
CA SER A 71 -4.14 -4.49 5.22
C SER A 71 -3.66 -4.96 3.83
N ILE A 72 -2.60 -4.34 3.31
CA ILE A 72 -1.93 -4.73 2.06
C ILE A 72 -0.76 -5.66 2.41
N SER A 73 -0.60 -6.76 1.67
CA SER A 73 0.46 -7.72 1.91
C SER A 73 1.84 -7.06 1.73
N ARG A 74 2.79 -7.39 2.62
CA ARG A 74 4.19 -6.96 2.51
C ARG A 74 4.86 -7.42 1.20
N HIS A 75 4.39 -8.52 0.63
CA HIS A 75 4.83 -9.05 -0.66
C HIS A 75 4.45 -8.12 -1.82
N ASP A 76 3.30 -7.45 -1.73
CA ASP A 76 2.86 -6.45 -2.70
C ASP A 76 3.55 -5.10 -2.48
N LEU A 77 3.68 -4.68 -1.22
CA LEU A 77 4.37 -3.43 -0.88
C LEU A 77 5.85 -3.46 -1.30
N ARG A 78 6.49 -4.63 -1.19
CA ARG A 78 7.94 -4.82 -1.31
C ARG A 78 8.29 -6.22 -1.86
N PRO A 79 7.92 -6.52 -3.12
CA PRO A 79 8.24 -7.81 -3.74
C PRO A 79 9.74 -8.06 -3.87
N ASP A 80 10.55 -7.00 -3.91
CA ASP A 80 12.01 -7.05 -3.96
C ASP A 80 12.68 -7.61 -2.69
N ILE A 81 12.00 -7.61 -1.53
CA ILE A 81 12.53 -8.20 -0.30
C ILE A 81 11.76 -9.44 0.12
N TYR A 82 10.44 -9.39 0.05
CA TYR A 82 9.60 -10.47 0.53
C TYR A 82 9.33 -11.53 -0.54
N GLY A 83 9.75 -11.30 -1.79
CA GLY A 83 9.40 -12.14 -2.92
C GLY A 83 7.95 -11.96 -3.35
N HIS A 84 7.65 -12.38 -4.58
CA HIS A 84 6.27 -12.50 -5.04
C HIS A 84 5.53 -13.51 -4.16
N HIS A 85 4.30 -13.19 -3.77
CA HIS A 85 3.43 -14.15 -3.10
C HIS A 85 3.04 -15.20 -4.14
N SER A 86 3.88 -16.21 -4.35
CA SER A 86 3.47 -17.44 -5.02
C SER A 86 2.35 -18.01 -4.17
N SER A 87 1.11 -17.81 -4.61
CA SER A 87 -0.02 -18.60 -4.16
C SER A 87 0.17 -20.02 -4.67
N GLU A 88 1.09 -20.75 -4.05
CA GLU A 88 1.41 -22.14 -4.35
C GLU A 88 1.65 -22.85 -3.02
N LEU A 89 0.59 -22.92 -2.22
CA LEU A 89 0.38 -23.90 -1.15
C LEU A 89 -1.10 -24.26 -1.28
N GLU A 90 -1.42 -25.37 -1.95
CA GLU A 90 -1.68 -26.65 -1.27
C GLU A 90 -2.78 -26.48 -0.22
N ALA A 91 -4.03 -26.52 -0.69
CA ALA A 91 -5.14 -26.97 0.13
C ALA A 91 -5.40 -28.43 -0.23
N GLU A 92 -4.83 -29.33 0.59
CA GLU A 92 -5.30 -30.71 0.77
C GLU A 92 -6.57 -30.73 1.64
#